data_AF-A0A0G3H5R3-F1
#
_entry.id   AF-A0A0G3H5R3-F1
#
_cell.length_a   1.000
_cell.length_b   1.000
_cell.length_c   1.000
_cell.angle_alpha   90.00
_cell.angle_beta   90.00
_cell.angle_gamma   90.00
#
_symmetry.space_group_name_H-M   'P 1'
#
loop_
_entity.id
_entity.type
_entity.pdbx_description
1 polymer ?
#
loop_
_entity_poly.entity_id
_entity_poly.type
_entity_poly.pdbx_seq_one_letter_code
_entity_poly.pdbx_strand_id
1 'polypeptide(L)'
;MRILDTPTWRARQDAHIARAEALTRDHLDRRRRGITHPVFDFLFEYYPVRPAHLRRWHPGYGLALEGHTEHAQWRDYQLISAPAATTVDLSSLWQRRGETYVYIRDLLQRTNLNPAHFDCFGLHEWAMVYRTDHPRHDLPLRLGAAGSDAVVDKHNIRCTHFDAFRFFTPPARALNIAVLERADQPEFDQAGCVHATMDLFKWASKLGPLVPGEVLLDAFELAVDARILDMEASPYDCRDYGLGVVAIETAAGKAEYVARQRALADHGKPLRDRLVAIIAAAEVDTLNP
;
A
#
# COMPACT_ATOMS: atom_id res chain seq x y z
N MET A 1 20.16 -19.51 6.06
CA MET A 1 19.25 -19.76 4.92
C MET A 1 18.60 -21.14 5.05
N ARG A 2 17.30 -21.28 4.78
CA ARG A 2 16.56 -22.55 4.82
C ARG A 2 16.14 -22.99 3.42
N ILE A 3 16.38 -24.25 3.06
CA ILE A 3 15.99 -24.83 1.77
C ILE A 3 14.59 -25.44 1.88
N LEU A 4 13.73 -25.15 0.90
CA LEU A 4 12.42 -25.79 0.72
C LEU A 4 12.55 -26.90 -0.31
N ASP A 5 12.08 -28.09 0.04
CA ASP A 5 11.99 -29.21 -0.91
C ASP A 5 11.01 -28.91 -2.05
N THR A 6 11.16 -29.66 -3.14
CA THR A 6 10.39 -29.46 -4.37
C THR A 6 8.86 -29.51 -4.15
N PRO A 7 8.29 -30.48 -3.41
CA PRO A 7 6.86 -30.50 -3.12
C PRO A 7 6.39 -29.25 -2.36
N THR A 8 7.13 -28.82 -1.34
CA THR A 8 6.74 -27.71 -0.45
C THR A 8 6.69 -26.39 -1.19
N TRP A 9 7.73 -26.06 -1.96
CA TRP A 9 7.76 -24.76 -2.62
C TRP A 9 6.77 -24.67 -3.78
N ARG A 10 6.53 -25.77 -4.51
CA ARG A 10 5.51 -25.81 -5.56
C ARG A 10 4.11 -25.62 -5.00
N ALA A 11 3.79 -26.30 -3.88
CA ALA A 11 2.49 -26.11 -3.24
C ALA A 11 2.26 -24.65 -2.81
N ARG A 12 3.28 -23.97 -2.26
CA ARG A 12 3.20 -22.55 -1.92
C ARG A 12 3.05 -21.65 -3.16
N GLN A 13 3.79 -21.94 -4.22
CA GLN A 13 3.68 -21.22 -5.48
C GLN A 13 2.28 -21.33 -6.08
N ASP A 14 1.73 -22.54 -6.16
CA ASP A 14 0.40 -22.79 -6.72
C ASP A 14 -0.69 -22.09 -5.91
N ALA A 15 -0.59 -22.15 -4.57
CA ALA A 15 -1.51 -21.43 -3.68
C ALA A 15 -1.43 -19.91 -3.86
N HIS A 16 -0.21 -19.37 -3.98
CA HIS A 16 0.00 -17.94 -4.26
C HIS A 16 -0.60 -17.52 -5.60
N ILE A 17 -0.33 -18.28 -6.67
CA ILE A 17 -0.84 -18.01 -8.01
C ILE A 17 -2.38 -18.00 -7.98
N ALA A 18 -3.00 -19.01 -7.37
CA ALA A 18 -4.45 -19.10 -7.26
C ALA A 18 -5.06 -17.91 -6.50
N ARG A 19 -4.43 -17.51 -5.38
CA ARG A 19 -4.86 -16.33 -4.59
C ARG A 19 -4.70 -15.04 -5.39
N ALA A 20 -3.56 -14.83 -6.06
CA ALA A 20 -3.33 -13.66 -6.90
C ALA A 20 -4.30 -13.57 -8.09
N GLU A 21 -4.61 -14.69 -8.72
CA GLU A 21 -5.59 -14.77 -9.80
C GLU A 21 -7.01 -14.46 -9.30
N ALA A 22 -7.39 -14.93 -8.11
CA ALA A 22 -8.67 -14.57 -7.50
C ALA A 22 -8.76 -13.06 -7.20
N LEU A 23 -7.73 -12.48 -6.58
CA LEU A 23 -7.66 -11.06 -6.22
C LEU A 23 -7.67 -10.11 -7.42
N THR A 24 -7.17 -10.55 -8.57
CA THR A 24 -7.07 -9.72 -9.78
C THR A 24 -8.14 -10.00 -10.82
N ARG A 25 -9.01 -11.00 -10.60
CA ARG A 25 -10.02 -11.47 -11.55
C ARG A 25 -10.91 -10.35 -12.06
N ASP A 26 -11.53 -9.60 -11.16
CA ASP A 26 -12.52 -8.59 -11.52
C ASP A 26 -11.88 -7.41 -12.24
N HIS A 27 -10.69 -6.99 -11.81
CA HIS A 27 -9.92 -5.97 -12.52
C HIS A 27 -9.57 -6.40 -13.94
N LEU A 28 -9.14 -7.66 -14.12
CA LEU A 28 -8.83 -8.20 -15.44
C LEU A 28 -10.08 -8.36 -16.32
N ASP A 29 -11.22 -8.76 -15.77
CA ASP A 29 -12.49 -8.83 -16.51
C ASP A 29 -12.93 -7.45 -17.01
N ARG A 30 -12.97 -6.46 -16.11
CA ARG A 30 -13.30 -5.07 -16.46
C ARG A 30 -12.39 -4.54 -17.55
N ARG A 31 -11.07 -4.74 -17.41
CA ARG A 31 -10.09 -4.31 -18.41
C ARG A 31 -10.30 -4.96 -19.78
N ARG A 32 -10.62 -6.27 -19.82
CA ARG A 32 -10.94 -6.97 -21.09
C ARG A 32 -12.16 -6.39 -21.79
N ARG A 33 -13.12 -5.89 -21.01
CA ARG A 33 -14.38 -5.30 -21.49
C ARG A 33 -14.28 -3.79 -21.74
N GLY A 34 -13.12 -3.17 -21.48
CA GLY A 34 -12.93 -1.73 -21.58
C GLY A 34 -13.72 -0.93 -20.53
N ILE A 35 -14.08 -1.56 -19.41
CA ILE A 35 -14.81 -0.93 -18.30
C ILE A 35 -13.79 -0.39 -17.31
N THR A 36 -13.94 0.87 -16.90
CA THR A 36 -13.15 1.50 -15.85
C THR A 36 -13.85 1.40 -14.51
N HIS A 37 -13.08 1.29 -13.43
CA HIS A 37 -13.57 1.31 -12.06
C HIS A 37 -12.69 2.26 -11.20
N PRO A 38 -13.14 3.48 -10.92
CA PRO A 38 -12.30 4.55 -10.36
C PRO A 38 -11.77 4.25 -8.95
N VAL A 39 -12.44 3.38 -8.20
CA VAL A 39 -12.00 2.93 -6.87
C VAL A 39 -10.89 1.89 -6.94
N PHE A 40 -11.13 0.73 -7.58
CA PHE A 40 -10.22 -0.40 -7.55
C PHE A 40 -9.09 -0.33 -8.59
N ASP A 41 -9.33 0.28 -9.74
CA ASP A 41 -8.29 0.41 -10.77
C ASP A 41 -7.19 1.39 -10.30
N PHE A 42 -7.51 2.30 -9.37
CA PHE A 42 -6.55 3.16 -8.68
C PHE A 42 -5.35 2.39 -8.12
N LEU A 43 -5.56 1.19 -7.55
CA LEU A 43 -4.47 0.41 -6.96
C LEU A 43 -3.43 -0.06 -7.99
N PHE A 44 -3.78 -0.11 -9.28
CA PHE A 44 -2.88 -0.48 -10.38
C PHE A 44 -2.39 0.72 -11.20
N GLU A 45 -3.11 1.84 -11.15
CA GLU A 45 -2.74 3.08 -11.82
C GLU A 45 -1.83 3.96 -10.96
N TYR A 46 -2.15 4.07 -9.67
CA TYR A 46 -1.39 4.87 -8.72
C TYR A 46 -0.10 4.19 -8.30
N TYR A 47 -0.16 2.89 -8.02
CA TYR A 47 1.02 2.08 -7.79
C TYR A 47 1.47 1.44 -9.11
N PRO A 48 2.75 1.53 -9.50
CA PRO A 48 3.25 0.96 -10.76
C PRO A 48 3.38 -0.57 -10.70
N VAL A 49 2.32 -1.24 -10.26
CA VAL A 49 2.22 -2.69 -10.06
C VAL A 49 1.20 -3.24 -11.04
N ARG A 50 1.58 -4.27 -11.79
CA ARG A 50 0.69 -4.95 -12.74
C ARG A 50 0.15 -6.23 -12.10
N PRO A 51 -1.05 -6.72 -12.49
CA PRO A 51 -1.55 -8.02 -12.03
C PRO A 51 -0.54 -9.18 -12.22
N ALA A 52 0.25 -9.15 -13.29
CA ALA A 52 1.31 -10.14 -13.53
C ALA A 52 2.43 -10.11 -12.46
N HIS A 53 2.69 -8.96 -11.83
CA HIS A 53 3.64 -8.87 -10.71
C HIS A 53 3.07 -9.54 -9.46
N LEU A 54 1.77 -9.35 -9.16
CA LEU A 54 1.09 -10.03 -8.05
C LEU A 54 1.08 -11.55 -8.25
N ARG A 55 0.90 -12.02 -9.49
CA ARG A 55 0.91 -13.46 -9.82
C ARG A 55 2.29 -14.12 -9.66
N ARG A 56 3.37 -13.36 -9.77
CA ARG A 56 4.74 -13.91 -9.64
C ARG A 56 5.05 -14.19 -8.17
N TRP A 57 5.20 -15.46 -7.83
CA TRP A 57 5.56 -15.89 -6.48
C TRP A 57 7.07 -15.80 -6.23
N HIS A 58 7.43 -15.16 -5.12
CA HIS A 58 8.78 -15.11 -4.58
C HIS A 58 8.80 -15.85 -3.22
N PRO A 59 9.76 -16.76 -2.96
CA PRO A 59 9.89 -17.37 -1.64
C PRO A 59 10.19 -16.36 -0.53
N GLY A 60 10.85 -15.25 -0.87
CA GLY A 60 11.32 -14.24 0.06
C GLY A 60 12.75 -14.48 0.53
N TYR A 61 13.31 -13.47 1.20
CA TYR A 61 14.64 -13.52 1.78
C TYR A 61 14.78 -14.67 2.81
N GLY A 62 15.98 -15.23 2.90
CA GLY A 62 16.33 -16.31 3.83
C GLY A 62 15.89 -17.71 3.39
N LEU A 63 15.16 -17.83 2.27
CA LEU A 63 14.71 -19.10 1.71
C LEU A 63 15.36 -19.40 0.36
N ALA A 64 15.69 -20.67 0.15
CA ALA A 64 16.14 -21.22 -1.12
C ALA A 64 15.21 -22.36 -1.57
N LEU A 65 15.10 -22.56 -2.88
CA LEU A 65 14.33 -23.62 -3.50
C LEU A 65 15.26 -24.75 -3.89
N GLU A 66 14.92 -25.99 -3.54
CA GLU A 66 15.70 -27.17 -3.92
C GLU A 66 15.88 -27.25 -5.45
N GLY A 67 17.14 -27.42 -5.87
CA GLY A 67 17.51 -27.63 -7.26
C GLY A 67 17.56 -26.39 -8.14
N HIS A 68 17.59 -26.65 -9.45
CA HIS A 68 17.60 -25.64 -10.51
C HIS A 68 16.15 -25.33 -10.90
N THR A 69 15.61 -24.23 -10.40
CA THR A 69 14.21 -23.85 -10.60
C THR A 69 14.05 -22.78 -11.68
N GLU A 70 12.81 -22.51 -12.11
CA GLU A 70 12.53 -21.43 -13.07
C GLU A 70 13.00 -20.05 -12.57
N HIS A 71 13.02 -19.84 -11.25
CA HIS A 71 13.50 -18.61 -10.63
C HIS A 71 14.95 -18.33 -10.98
N ALA A 72 15.78 -19.35 -11.26
CA ALA A 72 17.19 -19.17 -11.61
C ALA A 72 17.40 -18.40 -12.92
N GLN A 73 16.35 -18.31 -13.75
CA GLN A 73 16.35 -17.51 -14.99
C GLN A 73 15.97 -16.04 -14.75
N TRP A 74 15.57 -15.69 -13.53
CA TRP A 74 15.16 -14.33 -13.19
C TRP A 74 16.36 -13.51 -12.73
N ARG A 75 16.35 -12.21 -13.07
CA ARG A 75 17.44 -11.27 -12.82
C ARG A 75 18.01 -11.27 -11.40
N ASP A 76 17.15 -11.44 -10.40
CA ASP A 76 17.49 -11.24 -8.98
C ASP A 76 17.69 -12.57 -8.23
N TYR A 77 17.96 -13.65 -8.94
CA TYR A 77 18.15 -15.00 -8.40
C TYR A 77 19.46 -15.61 -8.89
N GLN A 78 19.98 -16.54 -8.10
CA GLN A 78 21.18 -17.31 -8.40
C GLN A 78 21.01 -18.78 -8.01
N LEU A 79 21.79 -19.63 -8.67
CA LEU A 79 21.97 -21.03 -8.29
C LEU A 79 23.19 -21.13 -7.37
N ILE A 80 23.01 -21.69 -6.18
CA ILE A 80 24.11 -22.12 -5.31
C ILE A 80 24.38 -23.61 -5.51
N SER A 81 25.65 -24.00 -5.37
CA SER A 81 26.09 -25.39 -5.46
C SER A 81 26.32 -25.97 -4.07
N ALA A 82 25.98 -27.25 -3.87
CA ALA A 82 26.20 -28.04 -2.64
C ALA A 82 25.46 -27.56 -1.36
N PRO A 83 24.17 -27.93 -1.18
CA PRO A 83 23.30 -28.60 -2.15
C PRO A 83 22.87 -27.63 -3.25
N ALA A 84 22.52 -28.17 -4.42
CA ALA A 84 21.98 -27.36 -5.51
C ALA A 84 20.66 -26.71 -5.06
N ALA A 85 20.62 -25.38 -5.06
CA ALA A 85 19.41 -24.64 -4.70
C ALA A 85 19.35 -23.28 -5.41
N THR A 86 18.15 -22.81 -5.70
CA THR A 86 17.91 -21.48 -6.28
C THR A 86 17.49 -20.51 -5.18
N THR A 87 18.18 -19.38 -5.04
CA THR A 87 17.90 -18.38 -4.00
C THR A 87 18.02 -16.96 -4.57
N VAL A 88 17.54 -15.98 -3.81
CA VAL A 88 17.72 -14.57 -4.16
C VAL A 88 19.22 -14.24 -4.19
N ASP A 89 19.68 -13.59 -5.25
CA ASP A 89 21.03 -13.00 -5.30
C ASP A 89 21.02 -11.71 -4.47
N LEU A 90 21.13 -11.89 -3.16
CA LEU A 90 21.02 -10.82 -2.18
C LEU A 90 22.11 -9.76 -2.39
N SER A 91 23.36 -10.17 -2.60
CA SER A 91 24.49 -9.26 -2.77
C SER A 91 24.31 -8.36 -3.98
N SER A 92 24.00 -8.92 -5.15
CA SER A 92 23.78 -8.13 -6.36
C SER A 92 22.54 -7.25 -6.26
N LEU A 93 21.48 -7.73 -5.61
CA LEU A 93 20.26 -6.96 -5.38
C LEU A 93 20.52 -5.76 -4.45
N TRP A 94 21.25 -5.97 -3.35
CA TRP A 94 21.57 -4.93 -2.38
C TRP A 94 22.51 -3.88 -2.95
N GLN A 95 23.51 -4.28 -3.75
CA GLN A 95 24.38 -3.34 -4.44
C GLN A 95 23.59 -2.35 -5.33
N ARG A 96 22.49 -2.81 -5.95
CA ARG A 96 21.66 -1.96 -6.81
C ARG A 96 20.60 -1.15 -6.07
N ARG A 97 20.08 -1.67 -4.96
CA ARG A 97 18.82 -1.18 -4.33
C ARG A 97 18.92 -0.87 -2.84
N GLY A 98 20.08 -1.06 -2.23
CA GLY A 98 20.30 -0.94 -0.78
C GLY A 98 19.81 0.38 -0.20
N GLU A 99 20.13 1.52 -0.83
CA GLU A 99 19.66 2.83 -0.37
C GLU A 99 18.12 2.93 -0.33
N THR A 100 17.44 2.37 -1.34
CA THR A 100 15.97 2.33 -1.36
C THR A 100 15.44 1.45 -0.23
N TYR A 101 16.08 0.33 0.05
CA TYR A 101 15.65 -0.59 1.12
C TYR A 101 15.84 0.03 2.50
N VAL A 102 16.99 0.66 2.75
CA VAL A 102 17.27 1.41 3.98
C VAL A 102 16.24 2.52 4.17
N TYR A 103 15.96 3.32 3.13
CA TYR A 103 14.92 4.34 3.19
C TYR A 103 13.53 3.76 3.54
N ILE A 104 13.12 2.67 2.90
CA ILE A 104 11.83 2.01 3.19
C ILE A 104 11.79 1.53 4.63
N ARG A 105 12.85 0.87 5.12
CA ARG A 105 12.92 0.40 6.51
C ARG A 105 12.76 1.56 7.48
N ASP A 106 13.54 2.62 7.29
CA ASP A 106 13.56 3.77 8.20
C ASP A 106 12.22 4.50 8.20
N LEU A 107 11.60 4.67 7.03
CA LEU A 107 10.26 5.24 6.90
C LEU A 107 9.24 4.38 7.66
N LEU A 108 9.20 3.07 7.41
CA LEU A 108 8.23 2.18 8.04
C LEU A 108 8.43 2.07 9.55
N GLN A 109 9.68 2.08 10.03
CA GLN A 109 9.99 2.15 11.46
C GLN A 109 9.47 3.43 12.09
N ARG A 110 9.74 4.59 11.48
CA ARG A 110 9.24 5.88 11.96
C ARG A 110 7.72 5.94 11.95
N THR A 111 7.05 5.42 10.91
CA THR A 111 5.58 5.36 10.86
C THR A 111 4.97 4.61 12.05
N ASN A 112 5.64 3.58 12.57
CA ASN A 112 5.21 2.86 13.77
C ASN A 112 5.51 3.61 15.08
N LEU A 113 6.55 4.45 15.10
CA LEU A 113 6.99 5.20 16.29
C LEU A 113 6.29 6.55 16.43
N ASN A 114 5.93 7.18 15.29
CA ASN A 114 5.25 8.46 15.27
C ASN A 114 3.87 8.33 15.97
N PRO A 115 3.44 9.33 16.75
CA PRO A 115 2.16 9.28 17.44
C PRO A 115 1.00 9.00 16.48
N ALA A 116 0.21 7.97 16.80
CA ALA A 116 -0.91 7.60 15.96
C ALA A 116 -2.09 8.57 16.16
N HIS A 117 -2.62 9.10 15.06
CA HIS A 117 -3.74 10.04 15.04
C HIS A 117 -4.91 9.45 14.25
N PHE A 118 -6.12 9.63 14.80
CA PHE A 118 -7.38 9.11 14.25
C PHE A 118 -8.43 10.22 14.04
N ASP A 119 -7.98 11.47 13.90
CA ASP A 119 -8.82 12.67 13.80
C ASP A 119 -8.67 13.38 12.44
N CYS A 120 -8.10 12.69 11.43
CA CYS A 120 -8.07 13.16 10.04
C CYS A 120 -9.44 12.97 9.35
N PHE A 121 -10.18 11.90 9.68
CA PHE A 121 -11.51 11.58 9.13
C PHE A 121 -11.61 11.52 7.59
N GLY A 122 -10.51 11.23 6.89
CA GLY A 122 -10.52 11.18 5.42
C GLY A 122 -10.62 12.57 4.75
N LEU A 123 -10.49 13.66 5.53
CA LEU A 123 -10.62 15.03 5.03
C LEU A 123 -9.60 15.41 3.94
N HIS A 124 -8.58 14.59 3.71
CA HIS A 124 -7.66 14.77 2.58
C HIS A 124 -8.38 14.74 1.23
N GLU A 125 -9.37 13.85 1.01
CA GLU A 125 -10.13 13.82 -0.25
C GLU A 125 -11.02 15.07 -0.40
N TRP A 126 -11.54 15.58 0.71
CA TRP A 126 -12.35 16.81 0.75
C TRP A 126 -11.51 18.04 0.40
N ALA A 127 -10.28 18.09 0.92
CA ALA A 127 -9.31 19.13 0.60
C ALA A 127 -8.86 19.11 -0.87
N MET A 128 -8.93 17.96 -1.56
CA MET A 128 -8.62 17.85 -2.99
C MET A 128 -9.72 18.42 -3.91
N VAL A 129 -10.94 18.63 -3.39
CA VAL A 129 -12.07 19.22 -4.14
C VAL A 129 -12.53 20.57 -3.57
N TYR A 130 -11.82 21.09 -2.57
CA TYR A 130 -12.20 22.33 -1.90
C TYR A 130 -12.03 23.55 -2.82
N ARG A 131 -13.12 24.30 -3.02
CA ARG A 131 -13.17 25.54 -3.82
C ARG A 131 -12.45 25.41 -5.17
N THR A 132 -12.79 24.36 -5.92
CA THR A 132 -12.28 24.12 -7.27
C THR A 132 -13.42 23.77 -8.23
N ASP A 133 -13.35 24.30 -9.44
CA ASP A 133 -14.23 23.93 -10.56
C ASP A 133 -13.65 22.75 -11.38
N HIS A 134 -12.46 22.29 -11.03
CA HIS A 134 -11.73 21.23 -11.72
C HIS A 134 -11.28 20.14 -10.74
N PRO A 135 -12.22 19.29 -10.26
CA PRO A 135 -11.86 18.19 -9.38
C PRO A 135 -10.99 17.16 -10.10
N ARG A 136 -10.14 16.47 -9.34
CA ARG A 136 -9.20 15.46 -9.85
C ARG A 136 -9.88 14.24 -10.45
N HIS A 137 -11.01 13.84 -9.86
CA HIS A 137 -11.81 12.69 -10.28
C HIS A 137 -13.11 13.17 -10.91
N ASP A 138 -13.47 12.58 -12.04
CA ASP A 138 -14.76 12.77 -12.70
C ASP A 138 -15.82 11.88 -12.03
N LEU A 139 -16.09 12.17 -10.76
CA LEU A 139 -17.10 11.49 -9.95
C LEU A 139 -18.06 12.53 -9.36
N PRO A 140 -19.37 12.22 -9.29
CA PRO A 140 -20.33 13.13 -8.68
C PRO A 140 -20.00 13.34 -7.20
N LEU A 141 -20.21 14.56 -6.71
CA LEU A 141 -20.06 14.89 -5.30
C LEU A 141 -21.38 14.62 -4.56
N ARG A 142 -21.34 13.84 -3.48
CA ARG A 142 -22.54 13.41 -2.74
C ARG A 142 -23.30 14.58 -2.08
N LEU A 143 -22.59 15.66 -1.73
CA LEU A 143 -23.16 16.89 -1.15
C LEU A 143 -23.14 18.09 -2.11
N GLY A 144 -22.74 17.88 -3.37
CA GLY A 144 -22.42 18.97 -4.30
C GLY A 144 -21.21 19.81 -3.85
N ALA A 145 -20.80 20.77 -4.68
CA ALA A 145 -19.62 21.60 -4.41
C ALA A 145 -19.76 22.41 -3.11
N ALA A 146 -20.87 23.16 -2.94
CA ALA A 146 -21.09 24.00 -1.76
C ALA A 146 -21.18 23.18 -0.45
N GLY A 147 -21.77 21.98 -0.50
CA GLY A 147 -21.83 21.09 0.66
C GLY A 147 -20.45 20.54 1.03
N SER A 148 -19.63 20.17 0.04
CA SER A 148 -18.26 19.73 0.25
C SER A 148 -17.37 20.82 0.82
N ASP A 149 -17.49 22.06 0.32
CA ASP A 149 -16.78 23.21 0.88
C ASP A 149 -17.19 23.49 2.32
N ALA A 150 -18.49 23.39 2.64
CA ALA A 150 -18.98 23.59 4.00
C ALA A 150 -18.47 22.52 4.98
N VAL A 151 -18.15 21.30 4.52
CA VAL A 151 -17.48 20.30 5.35
C VAL A 151 -16.07 20.74 5.66
N VAL A 152 -15.28 21.15 4.67
CA VAL A 152 -13.91 21.64 4.89
C VAL A 152 -13.90 22.87 5.81
N ASP A 153 -14.79 23.84 5.58
CA ASP A 153 -14.88 25.07 6.37
C ASP A 153 -15.21 24.82 7.86
N LYS A 154 -15.87 23.72 8.20
CA LYS A 154 -16.27 23.37 9.58
C LYS A 154 -15.27 22.46 10.31
N HIS A 155 -14.22 22.00 9.64
CA HIS A 155 -13.30 21.02 10.17
C HIS A 155 -11.85 21.48 10.09
N ASN A 156 -11.02 20.96 11.00
CA ASN A 156 -9.58 21.15 10.93
C ASN A 156 -8.99 20.01 10.08
N ILE A 157 -8.29 20.34 8.99
CA ILE A 157 -7.62 19.34 8.16
C ILE A 157 -6.32 18.93 8.87
N ARG A 158 -6.18 17.64 9.17
CA ARG A 158 -5.06 17.08 9.94
C ARG A 158 -4.32 15.99 9.16
N CYS A 159 -4.19 16.17 7.85
CA CYS A 159 -3.50 15.21 7.01
C CYS A 159 -1.99 15.24 7.30
N THR A 160 -1.42 14.08 7.63
CA THR A 160 0.02 13.93 7.86
C THR A 160 0.72 13.22 6.70
N HIS A 161 -0.02 12.73 5.71
CA HIS A 161 0.54 11.94 4.62
C HIS A 161 0.82 12.81 3.39
N PHE A 162 2.11 13.02 3.09
CA PHE A 162 2.52 13.91 2.01
C PHE A 162 1.96 13.52 0.64
N ASP A 163 1.89 12.22 0.34
CA ASP A 163 1.42 11.73 -0.97
C ASP A 163 -0.08 12.02 -1.21
N ALA A 164 -0.86 12.24 -0.14
CA ALA A 164 -2.22 12.79 -0.24
C ALA A 164 -2.20 14.33 -0.24
N PHE A 165 -1.46 14.95 0.70
CA PHE A 165 -1.39 16.41 0.84
C PHE A 165 -0.98 17.14 -0.44
N ARG A 166 -0.06 16.57 -1.23
CA ARG A 166 0.41 17.19 -2.47
C ARG A 166 -0.69 17.43 -3.52
N PHE A 167 -1.85 16.81 -3.36
CA PHE A 167 -3.01 16.97 -4.23
C PHE A 167 -4.05 17.97 -3.73
N PHE A 168 -3.86 18.56 -2.55
CA PHE A 168 -4.78 19.57 -2.03
C PHE A 168 -4.90 20.74 -3.00
N THR A 169 -6.10 21.29 -3.11
CA THR A 169 -6.30 22.52 -3.88
C THR A 169 -5.50 23.66 -3.26
N PRO A 170 -5.06 24.66 -4.04
CA PRO A 170 -4.36 25.82 -3.50
C PRO A 170 -5.00 26.44 -2.25
N PRO A 171 -6.34 26.67 -2.18
CA PRO A 171 -6.96 27.22 -0.98
C PRO A 171 -6.99 26.26 0.22
N ALA A 172 -6.93 24.94 0.04
CA ALA A 172 -6.94 23.97 1.14
C ALA A 172 -5.58 23.78 1.80
N ARG A 173 -4.47 24.07 1.10
CA ARG A 173 -3.11 23.78 1.60
C ARG A 173 -2.79 24.44 2.94
N ALA A 174 -3.17 25.72 3.09
CA ALA A 174 -2.93 26.49 4.31
C ALA A 174 -3.87 26.12 5.48
N LEU A 175 -4.92 25.33 5.22
CA LEU A 175 -5.87 24.86 6.23
C LEU A 175 -5.39 23.58 6.94
N ASN A 176 -4.39 22.89 6.38
CA ASN A 176 -3.80 21.73 7.01
C ASN A 176 -2.96 22.13 8.23
N ILE A 177 -2.88 21.25 9.22
CA ILE A 177 -2.04 21.46 10.44
C ILE A 177 -0.58 21.82 10.14
N ALA A 178 -0.06 21.39 8.99
CA ALA A 178 1.26 21.75 8.48
C ALA A 178 1.22 21.75 6.95
N VAL A 179 2.01 22.64 6.33
CA VAL A 179 2.26 22.59 4.88
C VAL A 179 3.40 21.61 4.66
N LEU A 180 3.06 20.41 4.18
CA LEU A 180 4.03 19.30 4.07
C LEU A 180 4.88 19.41 2.80
N GLU A 181 6.15 19.08 2.95
CA GLU A 181 7.10 18.80 1.87
C GLU A 181 7.39 17.29 1.80
N ARG A 182 7.98 16.82 0.68
CA ARG A 182 8.32 15.40 0.50
C ARG A 182 9.29 14.91 1.58
N ALA A 183 10.20 15.79 2.00
CA ALA A 183 11.22 15.47 2.99
C ALA A 183 10.62 15.19 4.39
N ASP A 184 9.43 15.71 4.66
CA ASP A 184 8.74 15.57 5.96
C ASP A 184 8.11 14.19 6.16
N GLN A 185 7.98 13.41 5.08
CA GLN A 185 7.28 12.13 5.10
C GLN A 185 7.71 11.19 6.26
N PRO A 186 9.01 11.01 6.56
CA PRO A 186 9.41 10.15 7.68
C PRO A 186 9.02 10.69 9.06
N GLU A 187 8.83 11.99 9.23
CA GLU A 187 8.43 12.62 10.49
C GLU A 187 6.90 12.62 10.67
N PHE A 188 6.14 12.72 9.58
CA PHE A 188 4.68 12.89 9.63
C PHE A 188 3.87 11.62 9.33
N ASP A 189 4.37 10.68 8.52
CA ASP A 189 3.66 9.43 8.28
C ASP A 189 3.48 8.68 9.61
N GLN A 190 2.26 8.25 9.90
CA GLN A 190 1.89 7.63 11.18
C GLN A 190 0.93 6.47 10.97
N ALA A 191 0.98 5.47 11.85
CA ALA A 191 0.32 4.17 11.66
C ALA A 191 -1.22 4.21 11.59
N GLY A 192 -1.86 5.25 12.13
CA GLY A 192 -3.29 5.50 12.02
C GLY A 192 -3.72 6.04 10.65
N CYS A 193 -2.81 6.53 9.81
CA CYS A 193 -3.19 7.05 8.49
C CYS A 193 -3.61 5.91 7.55
N VAL A 194 -4.82 6.01 6.97
CA VAL A 194 -5.34 5.04 5.98
C VAL A 194 -4.37 4.88 4.81
N HIS A 195 -3.79 5.98 4.32
CA HIS A 195 -2.82 5.96 3.24
C HIS A 195 -1.48 5.33 3.62
N ALA A 196 -0.99 5.54 4.84
CA ALA A 196 0.23 4.88 5.31
C ALA A 196 0.07 3.37 5.48
N THR A 197 -1.16 2.89 5.67
CA THR A 197 -1.51 1.46 5.62
C THR A 197 -1.65 0.96 4.19
N MET A 198 -2.37 1.68 3.32
CA MET A 198 -2.50 1.35 1.90
C MET A 198 -1.13 1.25 1.20
N ASP A 199 -0.20 2.14 1.55
CA ASP A 199 1.15 2.17 1.02
C ASP A 199 2.02 0.95 1.37
N LEU A 200 1.62 0.10 2.32
CA LEU A 200 2.32 -1.16 2.58
C LEU A 200 2.37 -2.03 1.31
N PHE A 201 1.34 -1.98 0.46
CA PHE A 201 1.35 -2.65 -0.84
C PHE A 201 2.44 -2.09 -1.77
N LYS A 202 2.56 -0.76 -1.85
CA LYS A 202 3.62 -0.07 -2.61
C LYS A 202 5.00 -0.50 -2.12
N TRP A 203 5.21 -0.51 -0.82
CA TRP A 203 6.51 -0.83 -0.22
C TRP A 203 6.86 -2.30 -0.39
N ALA A 204 5.93 -3.22 -0.14
CA ALA A 204 6.11 -4.65 -0.40
C ALA A 204 6.48 -4.91 -1.87
N SER A 205 5.77 -4.28 -2.81
CA SER A 205 6.04 -4.40 -4.24
C SER A 205 7.43 -3.86 -4.62
N LYS A 206 7.87 -2.76 -4.02
CA LYS A 206 9.20 -2.20 -4.26
C LYS A 206 10.31 -3.11 -3.74
N LEU A 207 10.11 -3.80 -2.62
CA LEU A 207 11.10 -4.74 -2.06
C LEU A 207 11.26 -6.02 -2.90
N GLY A 208 10.28 -6.33 -3.74
CA GLY A 208 10.39 -7.37 -4.77
C GLY A 208 10.74 -8.74 -4.17
N PRO A 209 11.83 -9.40 -4.65
CA PRO A 209 12.14 -10.79 -4.27
C PRO A 209 12.51 -10.98 -2.80
N LEU A 210 12.79 -9.92 -2.04
CA LEU A 210 13.01 -10.01 -0.59
C LEU A 210 11.72 -10.38 0.16
N VAL A 211 10.56 -10.00 -0.38
CA VAL A 211 9.26 -10.18 0.29
C VAL A 211 8.63 -11.50 -0.15
N PRO A 212 8.24 -12.38 0.80
CA PRO A 212 7.47 -13.58 0.46
C PRO A 212 6.17 -13.19 -0.26
N GLY A 213 5.80 -13.93 -1.30
CA GLY A 213 4.62 -13.64 -2.10
C GLY A 213 3.34 -13.51 -1.27
N GLU A 214 3.22 -14.29 -0.20
CA GLU A 214 2.08 -14.23 0.72
C GLU A 214 1.97 -12.86 1.42
N VAL A 215 3.10 -12.27 1.82
CA VAL A 215 3.15 -10.93 2.43
C VAL A 215 2.75 -9.84 1.45
N LEU A 216 3.14 -9.98 0.18
CA LEU A 216 2.73 -9.07 -0.88
C LEU A 216 1.21 -9.11 -1.08
N LEU A 217 0.60 -10.30 -1.07
CA LEU A 217 -0.85 -10.45 -1.22
C LEU A 217 -1.61 -9.97 0.02
N ASP A 218 -1.10 -10.21 1.23
CA ASP A 218 -1.68 -9.66 2.46
C ASP A 218 -1.69 -8.12 2.43
N ALA A 219 -0.59 -7.51 1.97
CA ALA A 219 -0.51 -6.05 1.81
C ALA A 219 -1.46 -5.53 0.72
N PHE A 220 -1.66 -6.27 -0.37
CA PHE A 220 -2.61 -5.90 -1.42
C PHE A 220 -4.06 -5.93 -0.93
N GLU A 221 -4.47 -6.99 -0.23
CA GLU A 221 -5.81 -7.07 0.37
C GLU A 221 -6.06 -5.93 1.36
N LEU A 222 -5.09 -5.64 2.23
CA LEU A 222 -5.20 -4.52 3.16
C LEU A 222 -5.26 -3.16 2.45
N ALA A 223 -4.58 -3.01 1.31
CA ALA A 223 -4.68 -1.82 0.48
C ALA A 223 -6.07 -1.68 -0.18
N VAL A 224 -6.73 -2.79 -0.52
CA VAL A 224 -8.13 -2.79 -0.98
C VAL A 224 -9.04 -2.29 0.13
N ASP A 225 -8.93 -2.82 1.35
CA ASP A 225 -9.75 -2.39 2.48
C ASP A 225 -9.54 -0.90 2.81
N ALA A 226 -8.28 -0.45 2.79
CA ALA A 226 -7.94 0.95 2.99
C ALA A 226 -8.54 1.85 1.90
N ARG A 227 -8.48 1.42 0.63
CA ARG A 227 -9.05 2.18 -0.50
C ARG A 227 -10.57 2.24 -0.44
N ILE A 228 -11.24 1.18 0.03
CA ILE A 228 -12.68 1.18 0.25
C ILE A 228 -13.02 2.26 1.30
N LEU A 229 -12.40 2.23 2.48
CA LEU A 229 -12.67 3.24 3.52
C LEU A 229 -12.36 4.67 3.05
N ASP A 230 -11.25 4.85 2.34
CA ASP A 230 -10.84 6.13 1.77
C ASP A 230 -11.93 6.72 0.86
N MET A 231 -12.48 5.90 -0.04
CA MET A 231 -13.51 6.33 -0.98
C MET A 231 -14.90 6.45 -0.34
N GLU A 232 -15.29 5.57 0.59
CA GLU A 232 -16.58 5.67 1.29
C GLU A 232 -16.66 6.91 2.19
N ALA A 233 -15.52 7.37 2.73
CA ALA A 233 -15.44 8.60 3.54
C ALA A 233 -15.21 9.88 2.72
N SER A 234 -14.98 9.74 1.41
CA SER A 234 -14.66 10.83 0.50
C SER A 234 -15.88 11.73 0.20
N PRO A 235 -15.70 12.88 -0.47
CA PRO A 235 -16.82 13.70 -0.95
C PRO A 235 -17.50 13.10 -2.18
N TYR A 236 -16.90 12.09 -2.82
CA TYR A 236 -17.42 11.46 -4.03
C TYR A 236 -18.53 10.47 -3.70
N ASP A 237 -19.54 10.41 -4.58
CA ASP A 237 -20.58 9.40 -4.53
C ASP A 237 -20.14 8.17 -5.33
N CYS A 238 -19.78 7.11 -4.61
CA CYS A 238 -19.30 5.85 -5.17
C CYS A 238 -20.33 4.72 -5.13
N ARG A 239 -21.60 5.02 -4.84
CA ARG A 239 -22.66 3.99 -4.67
C ARG A 239 -22.90 3.16 -5.93
N ASP A 240 -22.83 3.79 -7.10
CA ASP A 240 -22.96 3.10 -8.40
C ASP A 240 -21.79 2.13 -8.68
N TYR A 241 -20.71 2.23 -7.90
CA TYR A 241 -19.56 1.32 -7.94
C TYR A 241 -19.58 0.29 -6.80
N GLY A 242 -20.70 0.16 -6.08
CA GLY A 242 -20.90 -0.83 -5.03
C GLY A 242 -20.32 -0.47 -3.66
N LEU A 243 -19.92 0.79 -3.45
CA LEU A 243 -19.41 1.29 -2.17
C LEU A 243 -20.52 1.94 -1.33
N GLY A 244 -20.37 1.89 -0.01
CA GLY A 244 -21.21 2.62 0.94
C GLY A 244 -20.82 4.08 1.09
N VAL A 245 -21.35 4.71 2.13
CA VAL A 245 -20.99 6.09 2.54
C VAL A 245 -20.70 6.10 4.03
N VAL A 246 -19.48 6.52 4.38
CA VAL A 246 -19.10 6.88 5.75
C VAL A 246 -19.23 8.39 5.88
N ALA A 247 -20.36 8.85 6.40
CA ALA A 247 -20.72 10.27 6.44
C ALA A 247 -19.94 11.06 7.52
N ILE A 248 -18.67 11.38 7.25
CA ILE A 248 -17.74 12.05 8.17
C ILE A 248 -18.13 13.50 8.56
N GLU A 249 -19.12 14.08 7.90
CA GLU A 249 -19.74 15.35 8.28
C GLU A 249 -20.66 15.20 9.51
N THR A 250 -20.98 13.97 9.90
CA THR A 250 -21.80 13.63 11.06
C THR A 250 -20.97 13.01 12.19
N ALA A 251 -21.45 13.10 13.43
CA ALA A 251 -20.78 12.47 14.57
C ALA A 251 -20.76 10.92 14.44
N ALA A 252 -21.85 10.33 13.93
CA ALA A 252 -21.95 8.88 13.75
C ALA A 252 -20.96 8.37 12.68
N GLY A 253 -20.88 9.04 11.53
CA GLY A 253 -19.93 8.66 10.48
C GLY A 253 -18.47 8.85 10.88
N LYS A 254 -18.15 9.87 11.70
CA LYS A 254 -16.80 9.99 12.30
C LYS A 254 -16.48 8.82 13.23
N ALA A 255 -17.43 8.41 14.07
CA ALA A 255 -17.23 7.27 14.96
C ALA A 255 -17.00 5.97 14.17
N GLU A 256 -17.77 5.75 13.10
CA GLU A 256 -17.57 4.62 12.18
C GLU A 256 -16.19 4.67 11.51
N TYR A 257 -15.81 5.84 10.96
CA TYR A 257 -14.51 6.03 10.32
C TYR A 257 -13.37 5.69 11.27
N VAL A 258 -13.40 6.21 12.50
CA VAL A 258 -12.38 5.95 13.52
C VAL A 258 -12.27 4.47 13.84
N ALA A 259 -13.40 3.78 14.01
CA ALA A 259 -13.41 2.35 14.30
C ALA A 259 -12.73 1.55 13.17
N ARG A 260 -13.09 1.84 11.92
CA ARG A 260 -12.51 1.16 10.74
C ARG A 260 -11.05 1.53 10.50
N GLN A 261 -10.68 2.79 10.72
CA GLN A 261 -9.30 3.27 10.63
C GLN A 261 -8.39 2.61 11.66
N ARG A 262 -8.89 2.39 12.89
CA ARG A 262 -8.16 1.63 13.92
C ARG A 262 -7.94 0.18 13.50
N ALA A 263 -8.96 -0.49 12.99
CA ALA A 263 -8.81 -1.86 12.49
C ALA A 263 -7.76 -1.96 11.36
N LEU A 264 -7.74 -0.99 10.43
CA LEU A 264 -6.69 -0.92 9.40
C LEU A 264 -5.29 -0.72 10.00
N ALA A 265 -5.16 0.17 11.00
CA ALA A 265 -3.88 0.39 11.67
C ALA A 265 -3.38 -0.86 12.40
N ASP A 266 -4.29 -1.56 13.10
CA ASP A 266 -4.00 -2.79 13.84
C ASP A 266 -3.57 -3.93 12.90
N HIS A 267 -4.23 -4.10 11.75
CA HIS A 267 -3.84 -5.06 10.72
C HIS A 267 -2.58 -4.65 9.96
N GLY A 268 -2.34 -3.35 9.79
CA GLY A 268 -1.16 -2.82 9.10
C GLY A 268 0.12 -2.97 9.90
N LYS A 269 0.05 -2.88 11.24
CA LYS A 269 1.21 -2.99 12.13
C LYS A 269 2.05 -4.27 11.92
N PRO A 270 1.50 -5.49 11.99
CA PRO A 270 2.29 -6.71 11.83
C PRO A 270 2.92 -6.83 10.44
N LEU A 271 2.24 -6.36 9.38
CA LEU A 271 2.81 -6.31 8.04
C LEU A 271 3.99 -5.33 7.98
N ARG A 272 3.83 -4.14 8.56
CA ARG A 272 4.90 -3.13 8.64
C ARG A 272 6.12 -3.68 9.38
N ASP A 273 5.91 -4.27 10.55
CA ASP A 273 6.97 -4.88 11.37
C ASP A 273 7.70 -6.00 10.60
N ARG A 274 6.94 -6.83 9.86
CA ARG A 274 7.51 -7.91 9.04
C ARG A 274 8.37 -7.39 7.88
N LEU A 275 7.91 -6.34 7.17
CA LEU A 275 8.70 -5.71 6.11
C LEU A 275 10.00 -5.11 6.67
N VAL A 276 9.93 -4.41 7.80
CA VAL A 276 11.10 -3.87 8.49
C VAL A 276 12.09 -4.98 8.87
N ALA A 277 11.59 -6.08 9.45
CA ALA A 277 12.43 -7.21 9.86
C ALA A 277 13.11 -7.90 8.67
N ILE A 278 12.41 -8.07 7.55
CA ILE A 278 12.98 -8.62 6.30
C ILE A 278 14.15 -7.75 5.83
N ILE A 279 13.96 -6.43 5.77
CA ILE A 279 14.99 -5.51 5.29
C ILE A 279 16.18 -5.52 6.25
N ALA A 280 15.95 -5.42 7.56
CA ALA A 280 17.01 -5.37 8.55
C ALA A 280 17.87 -6.64 8.55
N ALA A 281 17.25 -7.83 8.45
CA ALA A 281 17.98 -9.09 8.37
C ALA A 281 18.78 -9.20 7.05
N ALA A 282 18.17 -8.82 5.92
CA ALA A 282 18.83 -8.80 4.62
C ALA A 282 20.03 -7.85 4.57
N GLU A 283 19.97 -6.71 5.26
CA GLU A 283 21.09 -5.79 5.38
C GLU A 283 22.26 -6.39 6.18
N VAL A 284 21.96 -7.00 7.33
CA VAL A 284 22.96 -7.64 8.19
C VAL A 284 23.72 -8.73 7.44
N ASP A 285 23.01 -9.59 6.71
CA ASP A 285 23.61 -10.67 5.90
C ASP A 285 24.41 -10.13 4.70
N THR A 286 24.06 -8.95 4.18
CA THR A 286 24.83 -8.34 3.08
C THR A 286 26.13 -7.73 3.60
N LEU A 287 26.11 -7.13 4.80
CA LEU A 287 27.28 -6.49 5.40
C LEU A 287 28.24 -7.51 6.05
N ASN A 288 27.73 -8.69 6.44
CA ASN A 288 28.49 -9.81 7.00
C ASN A 288 28.24 -11.10 6.20
N PRO A 289 28.76 -11.18 4.96
CA PRO A 289 28.46 -12.27 4.02
C PRO A 289 29.04 -13.63 4.42
#